data_AF-N8VCG1-F1
#
_entry.id   AF-N8VCG1-F1
#
_cell.length_a   1.000
_cell.length_b   1.000
_cell.length_c   1.000
_cell.angle_alpha   90.00
_cell.angle_beta   90.00
_cell.angle_gamma   90.00
#
_symmetry.space_group_name_H-M   'P 1'
#
loop_
_entity.id
_entity.type
_entity.pdbx_description
1 polymer ?
#
loop_
_entity_poly.entity_id
_entity_poly.type
_entity_poly.pdbx_seq_one_letter_code
_entity_poly.pdbx_strand_id
1 'polypeptide(L)' 'MDAIGTKDFLAITGYTHAILEMDEWIRDKPYFYLIKDHYLVDEAIRVEYIIIQ' A
#
# COMPACT_ATOMS: atom_id res chain seq x y z
N MET A 1 2.64 -19.92 3.58
CA MET A 1 4.01 -19.34 3.60
C MET A 1 3.81 -17.85 3.46
N ASP A 2 4.25 -17.06 4.42
CA ASP A 2 4.01 -15.62 4.41
C ASP A 2 4.77 -14.97 3.26
N ALA A 3 4.06 -14.35 2.32
CA ALA A 3 4.66 -13.68 1.17
C ALA A 3 4.68 -12.17 1.40
N ILE A 4 5.86 -11.56 1.28
CA ILE A 4 6.00 -10.10 1.36
C ILE A 4 5.72 -9.52 -0.03
N GLY A 5 4.78 -8.58 -0.09
CA GLY A 5 4.45 -7.81 -1.28
C GLY A 5 4.69 -6.33 -1.06
N THR A 6 4.95 -5.61 -2.14
CA THR A 6 4.98 -4.15 -2.15
C THR A 6 4.00 -3.62 -3.18
N LYS A 7 3.44 -2.44 -2.92
CA LYS A 7 2.61 -1.70 -3.88
C LYS A 7 2.93 -0.22 -3.79
N ASP A 8 3.13 0.39 -4.94
CA ASP A 8 3.40 1.82 -5.07
C ASP A 8 2.11 2.55 -5.50
N PHE A 9 1.83 3.66 -4.83
CA PHE A 9 0.75 4.59 -5.13
C PHE A 9 1.38 5.89 -5.62
N LEU A 10 1.30 6.12 -6.93
CA LEU A 10 1.97 7.23 -7.58
C LEU A 10 1.29 8.56 -7.18
N ALA A 11 2.06 9.51 -6.68
CA ALA A 11 1.63 10.84 -6.30
C ALA A 11 1.74 11.85 -7.46
N ILE A 12 1.64 11.39 -8.72
CA ILE A 12 1.76 12.24 -9.94
C ILE A 12 0.72 13.37 -9.93
N THR A 13 -0.47 13.11 -9.40
CA THR A 13 -1.58 14.08 -9.26
C THR A 13 -1.62 14.74 -7.87
N GLY A 14 -0.59 14.51 -7.06
CA GLY A 14 -0.44 14.99 -5.68
C GLY A 14 -0.60 13.88 -4.64
N TYR A 15 0.07 14.05 -3.50
CA TYR A 15 0.09 13.08 -2.40
C TYR A 15 -1.31 12.78 -1.83
N THR A 16 -2.23 13.74 -1.86
CA THR A 16 -3.61 13.52 -1.39
C THR A 16 -4.32 12.42 -2.16
N HIS A 17 -4.16 12.37 -3.49
CA HIS A 17 -4.77 11.32 -4.30
C HIS A 17 -4.11 9.96 -4.02
N ALA A 18 -2.79 9.91 -3.90
CA ALA A 18 -2.08 8.68 -3.57
C ALA A 18 -2.48 8.12 -2.20
N ILE A 19 -2.72 8.98 -1.20
CA ILE A 19 -3.22 8.56 0.12
C ILE A 19 -4.64 7.99 0.02
N LEU A 20 -5.52 8.63 -0.75
CA LEU A 20 -6.89 8.14 -0.94
C LEU A 20 -6.90 6.78 -1.65
N GLU A 21 -6.15 6.63 -2.74
CA GLU A 21 -6.02 5.34 -3.44
C GLU A 21 -5.44 4.25 -2.53
N MET A 22 -4.49 4.61 -1.67
CA MET A 22 -3.93 3.71 -0.67
C MET A 22 -4.99 3.26 0.34
N ASP A 23 -5.76 4.20 0.90
CA ASP A 23 -6.81 3.91 1.88
C ASP A 23 -7.90 3.01 1.29
N GLU A 24 -8.36 3.31 0.07
CA GLU A 24 -9.34 2.47 -0.64
C GLU A 24 -8.80 1.07 -0.91
N TRP A 25 -7.54 0.96 -1.34
CA TRP A 25 -6.92 -0.33 -1.61
C TRP A 25 -6.75 -1.15 -0.34
N ILE A 26 -6.37 -0.54 0.79
CA ILE A 26 -6.25 -1.20 2.10
C ILE A 26 -7.64 -1.67 2.56
N ARG A 27 -8.67 -0.84 2.42
CA ARG A 27 -10.05 -1.17 2.82
C ARG A 27 -10.59 -2.38 2.06
N ASP A 28 -10.27 -2.50 0.78
CA ASP A 28 -10.70 -3.63 -0.06
C ASP A 28 -9.83 -4.88 0.15
N LYS A 29 -8.81 -4.83 1.03
CA LYS A 29 -8.02 -6.01 1.35
C LYS A 29 -8.73 -6.94 2.32
N PRO A 30 -8.85 -8.23 1.96
CA PRO A 30 -9.32 -9.25 2.89
C PRO A 30 -8.33 -9.48 4.04
N TYR A 31 -8.82 -10.10 5.12
CA TYR A 31 -8.10 -10.30 6.41
C TYR A 31 -6.74 -11.00 6.33
N PHE A 32 -6.39 -11.57 5.18
CA PHE A 32 -5.09 -12.20 4.94
C PHE A 32 -3.97 -11.22 4.57
N TYR A 33 -4.26 -9.92 4.41
CA TYR A 33 -3.22 -8.91 4.22
C TYR A 33 -2.93 -8.20 5.55
N LEU A 34 -1.69 -8.28 6.02
CA LEU A 34 -1.19 -7.47 7.13
C LEU A 34 -0.33 -6.33 6.57
N ILE A 35 -0.77 -5.09 6.74
CA ILE A 35 0.04 -3.91 6.39
C ILE A 35 1.19 -3.81 7.37
N LYS A 36 2.43 -3.81 6.86
CA LYS A 36 3.64 -3.77 7.66
C LYS A 36 4.13 -2.33 7.84
N ASP A 37 4.28 -1.61 6.72
CA ASP A 37 4.75 -0.23 6.74
C ASP A 37 4.33 0.50 5.46
N HIS A 38 4.41 1.83 5.50
CA HIS A 38 4.25 2.68 4.32
C HIS A 38 5.22 3.87 4.40
N TYR A 39 5.88 4.18 3.30
CA TYR A 39 6.88 5.24 3.24
C TYR A 39 6.90 5.92 1.87
N LEU A 40 7.43 7.14 1.85
CA LEU A 40 7.58 7.93 0.63
C LEU A 40 8.82 7.47 -0.14
N VAL A 41 8.64 7.18 -1.42
CA VAL A 41 9.71 6.86 -2.38
C VAL A 41 9.53 7.75 -3.59
N ASP A 42 10.43 8.70 -3.77
CA ASP A 42 10.38 9.72 -4.82
C ASP A 42 9.02 10.44 -4.88
N GLU A 43 8.22 10.15 -5.91
CA GLU A 43 6.86 10.68 -6.12
C GLU A 43 5.79 9.60 -5.89
N ALA A 44 6.01 8.67 -4.95
CA ALA A 44 5.07 7.60 -4.64
C ALA A 44 5.01 7.27 -3.14
N ILE A 45 3.85 6.79 -2.70
CA ILE A 45 3.68 6.14 -1.40
C ILE A 45 3.81 4.64 -1.62
N ARG A 46 4.85 4.03 -1.07
CA ARG A 46 5.03 2.57 -1.11
C ARG A 46 4.43 1.96 0.14
N VAL A 47 3.63 0.92 -0.04
CA VAL A 47 3.09 0.10 1.04
C VAL A 47 3.71 -1.28 0.99
N GLU A 48 4.29 -1.71 2.11
CA GLU A 48 4.72 -3.09 2.34
C GLU A 48 3.63 -3.85 3.09
N TYR A 49 3.31 -5.05 2.60
CA TYR A 49 2.31 -5.90 3.21
C TYR A 49 2.72 -7.37 3.19
N ILE A 50 2.16 -8.13 4.12
CA ILE A 50 2.37 -9.57 4.24
C ILE A 50 1.08 -10.27 3.87
N ILE A 51 1.17 -11.26 2.97
CA ILE A 51 0.07 -12.15 2.59
C ILE A 51 0.16 -13.40 3.46
N ILE A 52 -0.80 -13.57 4.37
CA ILE A 52 -0.92 -14.69 5.29
C ILE A 52 -1.91 -15.68 4.69
N GLN A 53 -1.45 -16.87 4.28
CA GLN A 53 -2.30 -17.90 3.65
C GLN A 53 -3.09 -18.73 4.66
#